data_AF-A0A0G4PPP7-F1
#
_entry.id   AF-A0A0G4PPP7-F1
#
_cell.length_a   1.000
_cell.length_b   1.000
_cell.length_c   1.000
_cell.angle_alpha   90.00
_cell.angle_beta   90.00
_cell.angle_gamma   90.00
#
_symmetry.space_group_name_H-M   'P 1'
#
loop_
_entity.id
_entity.type
_entity.pdbx_description
1 polymer ?
#
loop_
_entity_poly.entity_id
_entity_poly.type
_entity_poly.pdbx_seq_one_letter_code
_entity_poly.pdbx_strand_id
1 'polypeptide(L)'
;MCCQDSESPACEDSGSKVNHKRNLSNGTSELSPPRRSKRQKSTTNLKELSSPEASESEAEESTPAVKKEVDDKPLVDTAKEKKKKAPVKKAPVKKESNEEVKPKKARKSKKDQELESMPLAPRTKGLRMFVGAHVSAAKGNAFALFLKSQRKWENPALQDDHRDQFRKLCAEKGYDAAKHVLPHGSYLVNLAQDDKAKSKQAYTSFLDDLRRCEALGITLYNFHPGSTNQTPLPEALARLAEMLVQAITETTTVVPVLETMCGHGNSIGGALSEFRDLLALIPKEHHSRIGICVDTCHSFAAGYDLTSPAGFKAFLAEFDELIGIQFLRALHLNDSKAPRGSKRDLHANIGTGFLGLRAFHNVMNEPRFEGLPMVLETPIDRVPGQSVATGDDAAEGSDSDSGKKKQPKKGPKRPAGAGAAAVPDPGVWAGEIKLLESLIGMDPEGEEFRALEARLSEEGRAEREKHQDQYERKLEADEKKKAKGSGKAKGQKSLMDMMKGGATKK
;
A
#
# COMPACT_ATOMS: atom_id res chain seq x y z
N MET A 1 26.04 -43.23 41.21
CA MET A 1 25.41 -44.36 41.91
C MET A 1 25.35 -43.99 43.39
N CYS A 2 24.31 -43.25 43.77
CA CYS A 2 23.92 -42.95 45.15
C CYS A 2 22.39 -42.96 45.20
N CYS A 3 21.86 -43.37 46.34
CA CYS A 3 20.44 -43.46 46.70
C CYS A 3 19.87 -42.06 47.02
N GLN A 4 18.57 -41.81 47.21
CA GLN A 4 17.27 -42.49 46.95
C GLN A 4 16.16 -41.43 47.18
N ASP A 5 14.93 -41.71 46.74
CA ASP A 5 13.62 -41.45 47.39
C ASP A 5 13.37 -40.12 48.16
N SER A 6 12.24 -39.42 48.07
CA SER A 6 10.97 -39.60 47.33
C SER A 6 10.35 -38.18 47.13
N GLU A 7 9.07 -37.87 46.83
CA GLU A 7 7.81 -38.62 46.71
C GLU A 7 6.80 -37.83 45.83
N SER A 8 5.49 -38.13 45.92
CA SER A 8 4.39 -37.26 45.47
C SER A 8 3.14 -37.56 46.29
N PRO A 9 2.20 -36.60 46.41
CA PRO A 9 0.80 -36.99 46.25
C PRO A 9 -0.03 -36.01 45.41
N ALA A 10 -1.17 -36.50 44.91
CA ALA A 10 -2.19 -35.70 44.24
C ALA A 10 -3.58 -36.00 44.82
N CYS A 11 -4.39 -34.95 44.98
CA CYS A 11 -5.86 -34.93 45.07
C CYS A 11 -6.26 -33.60 44.42
N GLU A 12 -7.11 -33.52 43.38
CA GLU A 12 -8.50 -33.98 43.21
C GLU A 12 -9.58 -33.08 43.87
N ASP A 13 -10.63 -32.92 43.09
CA ASP A 13 -11.70 -31.91 43.02
C ASP A 13 -12.48 -31.53 44.30
N SER A 14 -12.93 -30.27 44.35
CA SER A 14 -14.31 -29.96 44.77
C SER A 14 -14.76 -28.58 44.25
N GLY A 15 -15.87 -28.55 43.51
CA GLY A 15 -16.47 -27.32 42.99
C GLY A 15 -17.49 -26.65 43.93
N SER A 16 -17.77 -25.36 43.71
CA SER A 16 -18.98 -24.71 44.23
C SER A 16 -19.49 -23.57 43.34
N LYS A 17 -20.80 -23.59 43.09
CA LYS A 17 -21.54 -22.55 42.36
C LYS A 17 -22.17 -21.60 43.37
N VAL A 18 -21.92 -20.30 43.26
CA VAL A 18 -22.69 -19.28 44.00
C VAL A 18 -23.48 -18.42 43.01
N ASN A 19 -24.80 -18.56 43.04
CA ASN A 19 -25.70 -17.62 42.38
C ASN A 19 -25.85 -16.36 43.25
N HIS A 20 -26.02 -15.20 42.62
CA HIS A 20 -26.78 -14.10 43.21
C HIS A 20 -27.92 -13.69 42.28
N LYS A 21 -29.12 -13.56 42.86
CA LYS A 21 -30.34 -13.21 42.12
C LYS A 21 -30.54 -11.70 42.16
N ARG A 22 -30.93 -11.16 40.99
CA ARG A 22 -31.94 -10.10 40.77
C ARG A 22 -32.03 -8.97 41.82
N ASN A 23 -32.03 -7.74 41.32
CA ASN A 23 -33.19 -6.90 41.62
C ASN A 23 -33.70 -6.22 40.34
N LEU A 24 -35.03 -6.14 40.22
CA LEU A 24 -35.75 -5.49 39.13
C LEU A 24 -37.00 -4.85 39.74
N SER A 25 -37.15 -3.54 39.58
CA SER A 25 -38.26 -2.75 40.12
C SER A 25 -38.86 -1.89 39.00
N ASN A 26 -40.17 -1.98 38.81
CA ASN A 26 -40.91 -1.27 37.75
C ASN A 26 -41.21 0.19 38.09
N GLY A 27 -41.37 0.99 37.03
CA GLY A 27 -42.02 2.31 37.01
C GLY A 27 -41.65 3.04 35.71
N THR A 28 -42.47 3.12 34.65
CA THR A 28 -43.67 3.98 34.47
C THR A 28 -43.42 5.44 34.89
N SER A 29 -43.60 6.47 34.06
CA SER A 29 -44.04 6.60 32.65
C SER A 29 -43.66 8.05 32.18
N GLU A 30 -43.66 8.50 30.92
CA GLU A 30 -44.76 8.58 29.93
C GLU A 30 -44.27 9.08 28.53
N LEU A 31 -45.14 8.92 27.51
CA LEU A 31 -45.36 9.78 26.33
C LEU A 31 -44.18 10.27 25.43
N SER A 32 -44.10 9.72 24.22
CA SER A 32 -43.72 10.47 22.99
C SER A 32 -44.94 11.18 22.39
N PRO A 33 -44.79 12.30 21.64
CA PRO A 33 -45.03 12.28 20.17
C PRO A 33 -44.23 13.38 19.40
N PRO A 34 -44.49 13.71 18.09
CA PRO A 34 -44.27 12.84 16.94
C PRO A 34 -43.61 13.48 15.68
N ARG A 35 -42.99 12.63 14.84
CA ARG A 35 -42.95 12.66 13.34
C ARG A 35 -42.75 13.96 12.52
N ARG A 36 -41.65 13.94 11.73
CA ARG A 36 -41.62 14.08 10.23
C ARG A 36 -41.86 15.46 9.56
N SER A 37 -40.84 15.97 8.85
CA SER A 37 -41.02 16.73 7.59
C SER A 37 -39.80 16.62 6.64
N LYS A 38 -39.80 17.36 5.51
CA LYS A 38 -38.87 17.19 4.37
C LYS A 38 -37.84 18.32 4.22
N ARG A 39 -36.65 17.95 3.74
CA ARG A 39 -35.73 18.71 2.83
C ARG A 39 -36.27 20.04 2.29
N GLN A 40 -35.57 21.15 2.55
CA GLN A 40 -35.26 22.16 1.53
C GLN A 40 -33.97 22.95 1.87
N LYS A 41 -33.38 23.62 0.87
CA LYS A 41 -32.20 24.50 1.03
C LYS A 41 -32.63 25.89 1.48
N SER A 42 -31.77 26.58 2.23
CA SER A 42 -31.76 28.04 2.33
C SER A 42 -30.42 28.59 1.80
N THR A 43 -30.50 29.71 1.08
CA THR A 43 -29.36 30.51 0.59
C THR A 43 -29.72 31.98 0.79
N THR A 44 -28.92 32.73 1.55
CA THR A 44 -28.67 34.18 1.36
C THR A 44 -27.62 34.68 2.35
N ASN A 45 -26.80 35.64 1.91
CA ASN A 45 -25.92 36.43 2.79
C ASN A 45 -26.74 37.47 3.55
N LEU A 46 -26.23 37.94 4.70
CA LEU A 46 -26.55 39.24 5.29
C LEU A 46 -25.31 39.88 5.93
N LYS A 47 -24.88 40.99 5.32
CA LYS A 47 -24.23 42.17 5.94
C LYS A 47 -25.39 43.18 6.17
N GLU A 48 -25.37 44.16 7.07
CA GLU A 48 -24.34 44.73 7.97
C GLU A 48 -25.06 45.45 9.15
N LEU A 49 -24.36 46.37 9.85
CA LEU A 49 -24.85 47.29 10.92
C LEU A 49 -25.06 46.69 12.33
N SER A 50 -24.78 47.39 13.43
CA SER A 50 -23.83 48.50 13.69
C SER A 50 -23.67 48.73 15.22
N SER A 51 -22.52 49.27 15.64
CA SER A 51 -22.16 49.69 17.02
C SER A 51 -23.03 50.86 17.56
N PRO A 52 -22.90 51.34 18.83
CA PRO A 52 -21.66 51.81 19.48
C PRO A 52 -21.48 51.25 20.92
N GLU A 53 -20.56 51.67 21.80
CA GLU A 53 -19.50 52.71 21.84
C GLU A 53 -18.40 52.18 22.81
N ALA A 54 -17.16 52.68 22.93
CA ALA A 54 -16.42 53.81 22.33
C ALA A 54 -15.00 53.28 21.94
N SER A 55 -13.82 53.95 21.95
CA SER A 55 -13.30 55.32 22.15
C SER A 55 -11.92 55.41 21.39
N GLU A 56 -11.01 56.41 21.45
CA GLU A 56 -10.95 57.66 22.23
C GLU A 56 -10.18 58.80 21.49
N SER A 57 -8.88 58.63 21.24
CA SER A 57 -7.95 59.68 20.72
C SER A 57 -6.69 59.06 20.07
N GLU A 58 -5.83 59.76 19.32
CA GLU A 58 -5.68 61.21 19.02
C GLU A 58 -5.75 61.50 17.49
N ALA A 59 -5.55 62.76 17.08
CA ALA A 59 -5.71 63.23 15.70
C ALA A 59 -4.58 64.18 15.27
N GLU A 60 -4.39 64.35 13.95
CA GLU A 60 -3.93 65.64 13.39
C GLU A 60 -4.49 65.86 11.98
N GLU A 61 -4.33 67.07 11.43
CA GLU A 61 -5.27 67.68 10.48
C GLU A 61 -4.59 68.23 9.22
N SER A 62 -5.24 68.11 8.05
CA SER A 62 -5.23 69.18 7.02
C SER A 62 -6.28 68.95 5.91
N THR A 63 -6.81 70.06 5.41
CA THR A 63 -7.81 70.19 4.32
C THR A 63 -7.30 71.29 3.35
N PRO A 64 -8.02 71.87 2.34
CA PRO A 64 -9.43 71.69 1.94
C PRO A 64 -9.74 71.76 0.41
N ALA A 65 -11.06 71.74 0.09
CA ALA A 65 -11.72 72.57 -0.96
C ALA A 65 -11.64 72.14 -2.46
N VAL A 66 -12.62 72.38 -3.36
CA VAL A 66 -14.02 72.89 -3.26
C VAL A 66 -14.80 72.66 -4.60
N LYS A 67 -16.11 72.27 -4.55
CA LYS A 67 -17.30 72.57 -5.44
C LYS A 67 -17.18 72.50 -7.00
N LYS A 68 -18.22 72.36 -7.86
CA LYS A 68 -19.68 72.04 -7.78
C LYS A 68 -20.19 71.59 -9.19
N GLU A 69 -21.41 71.00 -9.20
CA GLU A 69 -22.51 70.89 -10.21
C GLU A 69 -22.41 71.66 -11.58
N VAL A 70 -23.12 71.32 -12.68
CA VAL A 70 -24.58 71.15 -12.91
C VAL A 70 -24.90 70.29 -14.19
N ASP A 71 -26.13 69.77 -14.30
CA ASP A 71 -26.80 69.07 -15.42
C ASP A 71 -26.80 69.76 -16.83
N ASP A 72 -27.01 68.98 -17.92
CA ASP A 72 -28.32 68.86 -18.62
C ASP A 72 -28.38 67.62 -19.58
N LYS A 73 -29.45 67.48 -20.39
CA LYS A 73 -30.01 66.19 -20.86
C LYS A 73 -30.02 65.99 -22.43
N PRO A 74 -31.07 65.48 -23.12
CA PRO A 74 -31.00 64.12 -23.70
C PRO A 74 -31.51 64.00 -25.17
N LEU A 75 -32.09 62.83 -25.51
CA LEU A 75 -32.86 62.41 -26.72
C LEU A 75 -32.06 61.64 -27.80
N VAL A 76 -32.64 60.77 -28.64
CA VAL A 76 -33.63 59.65 -28.53
C VAL A 76 -34.01 59.20 -29.95
N ASP A 77 -34.17 57.88 -30.21
CA ASP A 77 -35.18 57.29 -31.14
C ASP A 77 -35.17 55.74 -31.05
N THR A 78 -36.24 55.02 -30.65
CA THR A 78 -37.46 54.52 -31.39
C THR A 78 -37.20 53.35 -32.37
N ALA A 79 -38.06 52.31 -32.57
CA ALA A 79 -39.21 51.68 -31.84
C ALA A 79 -39.47 50.24 -32.46
N LYS A 80 -40.55 49.44 -32.31
CA LYS A 80 -41.88 49.56 -31.66
C LYS A 80 -42.52 48.21 -31.15
N GLU A 81 -43.34 47.49 -31.95
CA GLU A 81 -44.37 46.49 -31.53
C GLU A 81 -44.74 45.49 -32.69
N LYS A 82 -45.53 44.38 -32.61
CA LYS A 82 -46.03 43.39 -31.60
C LYS A 82 -46.78 42.20 -32.31
N LYS A 83 -47.07 41.11 -31.56
CA LYS A 83 -48.22 40.12 -31.66
C LYS A 83 -48.26 38.95 -32.70
N LYS A 84 -48.11 37.72 -32.15
CA LYS A 84 -49.01 36.52 -32.18
C LYS A 84 -49.40 35.73 -33.47
N LYS A 85 -49.18 34.40 -33.35
CA LYS A 85 -49.85 33.20 -33.94
C LYS A 85 -49.49 32.76 -35.37
N ALA A 86 -49.66 31.45 -35.64
CA ALA A 86 -49.17 30.67 -36.79
C ALA A 86 -50.32 30.11 -37.66
N PRO A 87 -50.02 29.52 -38.85
CA PRO A 87 -49.93 28.05 -38.91
C PRO A 87 -48.75 27.51 -39.78
N VAL A 88 -48.81 26.23 -40.17
CA VAL A 88 -47.66 25.37 -40.55
C VAL A 88 -47.68 24.94 -42.03
N LYS A 89 -46.52 24.91 -42.73
CA LYS A 89 -46.05 23.76 -43.57
C LYS A 89 -44.66 23.94 -44.27
N LYS A 90 -43.72 23.08 -43.86
CA LYS A 90 -42.65 22.37 -44.62
C LYS A 90 -41.78 23.10 -45.68
N ALA A 91 -40.50 23.27 -45.37
CA ALA A 91 -39.36 22.63 -46.07
C ALA A 91 -38.06 22.76 -45.22
N PRO A 92 -37.29 21.68 -44.93
CA PRO A 92 -36.10 21.77 -44.07
C PRO A 92 -34.76 21.51 -44.81
N VAL A 93 -33.81 22.45 -44.72
CA VAL A 93 -32.39 22.20 -45.05
C VAL A 93 -31.46 22.89 -44.04
N LYS A 94 -30.73 22.07 -43.27
CA LYS A 94 -29.45 22.31 -42.56
C LYS A 94 -29.10 23.70 -42.00
N LYS A 95 -28.98 23.77 -40.67
CA LYS A 95 -27.72 24.16 -39.99
C LYS A 95 -27.62 23.50 -38.62
N GLU A 96 -26.42 23.30 -38.10
CA GLU A 96 -26.16 22.42 -36.96
C GLU A 96 -26.54 23.00 -35.59
N SER A 97 -26.98 22.11 -34.69
CA SER A 97 -27.05 22.33 -33.24
C SER A 97 -26.09 21.35 -32.55
N ASN A 98 -25.09 21.86 -31.85
CA ASN A 98 -24.06 21.05 -31.20
C ASN A 98 -24.50 20.66 -29.77
N GLU A 99 -25.07 19.47 -29.59
CA GLU A 99 -25.31 18.90 -28.25
C GLU A 99 -24.06 18.17 -27.75
N GLU A 100 -23.56 18.54 -26.56
CA GLU A 100 -22.41 17.88 -25.93
C GLU A 100 -22.75 16.46 -25.48
N VAL A 101 -22.29 15.47 -26.25
CA VAL A 101 -22.47 14.04 -25.94
C VAL A 101 -21.61 13.64 -24.75
N LYS A 102 -22.25 13.33 -23.61
CA LYS A 102 -21.59 12.72 -22.45
C LYS A 102 -20.81 11.47 -22.88
N PRO A 103 -19.52 11.33 -22.48
CA PRO A 103 -18.70 10.20 -22.92
C PRO A 103 -19.26 8.88 -22.39
N LYS A 104 -19.67 7.99 -23.30
CA LYS A 104 -20.09 6.64 -22.95
C LYS A 104 -18.87 5.86 -22.43
N LYS A 105 -18.97 5.28 -21.23
CA LYS A 105 -17.93 4.39 -20.69
C LYS A 105 -17.59 3.30 -21.71
N ALA A 106 -16.30 3.05 -21.93
CA ALA A 106 -15.85 1.95 -22.78
C ALA A 106 -16.45 0.63 -22.27
N ARG A 107 -16.96 -0.20 -23.20
CA ARG A 107 -17.58 -1.48 -22.88
C ARG A 107 -16.45 -2.47 -22.56
N LYS A 108 -16.37 -2.96 -21.31
CA LYS A 108 -15.39 -3.97 -20.87
C LYS A 108 -15.34 -5.11 -21.89
N SER A 109 -14.14 -5.63 -22.18
CA SER A 109 -13.97 -6.76 -23.09
C SER A 109 -14.67 -8.01 -22.53
N LYS A 110 -14.93 -9.01 -23.38
CA LYS A 110 -15.42 -10.31 -22.88
C LYS A 110 -14.44 -10.92 -21.88
N LYS A 111 -13.13 -10.82 -22.15
CA LYS A 111 -12.08 -11.38 -21.26
C LYS A 111 -12.06 -10.70 -19.89
N ASP A 112 -12.29 -9.39 -19.83
CA ASP A 112 -12.34 -8.65 -18.56
C ASP A 112 -13.55 -9.10 -17.73
N GLN A 113 -14.71 -9.27 -18.37
CA GLN A 113 -15.93 -9.77 -17.75
C GLN A 113 -15.79 -11.25 -17.33
N GLU A 114 -15.08 -12.04 -18.11
CA GLU A 114 -14.81 -13.45 -17.87
C GLU A 114 -13.89 -13.63 -16.65
N LEU A 115 -12.82 -12.85 -16.56
CA LEU A 115 -11.94 -12.76 -15.38
C LEU A 115 -12.69 -12.26 -14.12
N GLU A 116 -13.55 -11.24 -14.25
CA GLU A 116 -14.42 -10.79 -13.15
C GLU A 116 -15.49 -11.82 -12.75
N SER A 117 -15.79 -12.79 -13.61
CA SER A 117 -16.78 -13.84 -13.38
C SER A 117 -16.20 -15.18 -12.92
N MET A 118 -14.87 -15.33 -12.89
CA MET A 118 -14.24 -16.56 -12.40
C MET A 118 -14.64 -16.79 -10.92
N PRO A 119 -15.21 -17.95 -10.56
CA PRO A 119 -15.63 -18.20 -9.20
C PRO A 119 -14.41 -18.21 -8.27
N LEU A 120 -14.39 -17.28 -7.32
CA LEU A 120 -13.41 -17.27 -6.24
C LEU A 120 -13.44 -18.64 -5.53
N ALA A 121 -12.29 -19.32 -5.48
CA ALA A 121 -12.20 -20.64 -4.90
C ALA A 121 -12.61 -20.62 -3.41
N PRO A 122 -13.20 -21.72 -2.89
CA PRO A 122 -13.64 -21.77 -1.50
C PRO A 122 -12.47 -21.57 -0.54
N ARG A 123 -12.73 -20.81 0.53
CA ARG A 123 -11.75 -20.44 1.56
C ARG A 123 -11.26 -21.67 2.35
N THR A 124 -9.94 -21.82 2.52
CA THR A 124 -9.34 -22.80 3.43
C THR A 124 -9.68 -22.45 4.89
N LYS A 125 -10.62 -23.20 5.49
CA LYS A 125 -11.10 -22.99 6.86
C LYS A 125 -10.14 -23.61 7.88
N GLY A 126 -10.02 -22.99 9.06
CA GLY A 126 -9.27 -23.55 10.19
C GLY A 126 -7.76 -23.31 10.16
N LEU A 127 -7.23 -22.58 9.18
CA LEU A 127 -5.82 -22.20 9.17
C LEU A 127 -5.47 -21.20 10.28
N ARG A 128 -4.27 -21.37 10.85
CA ARG A 128 -3.65 -20.46 11.81
C ARG A 128 -2.96 -19.27 11.12
N MET A 129 -2.44 -19.49 9.92
CA MET A 129 -1.81 -18.47 9.07
C MET A 129 -2.82 -17.85 8.11
N PHE A 130 -2.76 -16.54 7.91
CA PHE A 130 -3.73 -15.79 7.11
C PHE A 130 -3.06 -15.21 5.86
N VAL A 131 -2.75 -16.10 4.92
CA VAL A 131 -2.11 -15.75 3.64
C VAL A 131 -3.13 -15.20 2.64
N GLY A 132 -2.70 -14.25 1.83
CA GLY A 132 -3.45 -13.60 0.76
C GLY A 132 -2.51 -12.96 -0.27
N ALA A 133 -3.05 -12.09 -1.10
CA ALA A 133 -2.27 -11.25 -2.02
C ALA A 133 -2.92 -9.87 -2.17
N HIS A 134 -2.25 -8.96 -2.87
CA HIS A 134 -2.86 -7.69 -3.26
C HIS A 134 -3.98 -7.91 -4.30
N VAL A 135 -5.22 -7.48 -4.05
CA VAL A 135 -6.37 -7.80 -4.92
C VAL A 135 -6.40 -7.02 -6.24
N SER A 136 -5.59 -7.47 -7.20
CA SER A 136 -5.95 -7.44 -8.63
C SER A 136 -6.69 -8.73 -9.06
N ALA A 137 -6.34 -9.88 -8.48
CA ALA A 137 -7.24 -11.04 -8.23
C ALA A 137 -6.50 -12.15 -7.47
N ALA A 138 -7.06 -12.69 -6.37
CA ALA A 138 -6.40 -13.77 -5.61
C ALA A 138 -7.39 -14.63 -4.80
N LYS A 139 -6.88 -15.78 -4.32
CA LYS A 139 -7.47 -16.59 -3.25
C LYS A 139 -6.92 -16.12 -1.90
N GLY A 140 -7.32 -16.74 -0.79
CA GLY A 140 -6.67 -16.56 0.52
C GLY A 140 -7.61 -16.31 1.70
N ASN A 141 -7.00 -16.09 2.86
CA ASN A 141 -7.62 -15.75 4.14
C ASN A 141 -7.43 -14.27 4.54
N ALA A 142 -6.47 -13.59 3.91
CA ALA A 142 -6.23 -12.14 3.99
C ALA A 142 -6.20 -11.50 2.59
N PHE A 143 -6.08 -10.17 2.49
CA PHE A 143 -5.68 -9.47 1.26
C PHE A 143 -5.20 -8.03 1.49
N ALA A 144 -4.46 -7.49 0.52
CA ALA A 144 -4.11 -6.07 0.43
C ALA A 144 -4.86 -5.36 -0.71
N LEU A 145 -5.00 -4.03 -0.65
CA LEU A 145 -5.53 -3.22 -1.75
C LEU A 145 -5.03 -1.77 -1.71
N PHE A 146 -4.95 -1.10 -2.86
CA PHE A 146 -4.91 0.37 -2.91
C PHE A 146 -6.33 0.94 -2.74
N LEU A 147 -6.53 1.80 -1.75
CA LEU A 147 -7.83 2.44 -1.45
C LEU A 147 -8.26 3.48 -2.50
N LYS A 148 -7.31 3.95 -3.30
CA LYS A 148 -7.44 4.94 -4.37
C LYS A 148 -6.27 4.81 -5.36
N SER A 149 -6.19 5.65 -6.39
CA SER A 149 -5.11 5.57 -7.38
C SER A 149 -3.77 5.98 -6.77
N GLN A 150 -2.90 5.00 -6.49
CA GLN A 150 -1.54 5.20 -5.97
C GLN A 150 -0.65 6.08 -6.86
N ARG A 151 -1.05 6.31 -8.13
CA ARG A 151 -0.33 7.14 -9.12
C ARG A 151 -0.74 8.62 -9.13
N LYS A 152 -1.63 9.06 -8.25
CA LYS A 152 -2.20 10.43 -8.22
C LYS A 152 -2.49 10.88 -6.80
N TRP A 153 -2.28 12.18 -6.54
CA TRP A 153 -2.70 12.84 -5.30
C TRP A 153 -4.21 12.99 -5.22
N GLU A 154 -4.81 13.64 -6.21
CA GLU A 154 -6.25 13.90 -6.25
C GLU A 154 -7.02 12.64 -6.66
N ASN A 155 -7.97 12.25 -5.81
CA ASN A 155 -8.80 11.08 -5.96
C ASN A 155 -10.24 11.41 -5.52
N PRO A 156 -11.28 10.85 -6.17
CA PRO A 156 -12.66 11.00 -5.70
C PRO A 156 -12.83 10.52 -4.25
N ALA A 157 -13.76 11.16 -3.52
CA ALA A 157 -14.18 10.69 -2.20
C ALA A 157 -14.72 9.25 -2.27
N LEU A 158 -14.50 8.46 -1.21
CA LEU A 158 -15.12 7.14 -1.09
C LEU A 158 -16.65 7.32 -1.12
N GLN A 159 -17.32 6.54 -1.97
CA GLN A 159 -18.78 6.57 -2.09
C GLN A 159 -19.42 5.66 -1.02
N ASP A 160 -20.56 6.10 -0.47
CA ASP A 160 -21.29 5.35 0.58
C ASP A 160 -21.69 3.94 0.12
N ASP A 161 -22.11 3.79 -1.14
CA ASP A 161 -22.53 2.51 -1.70
C ASP A 161 -21.35 1.54 -1.88
N HIS A 162 -20.18 2.03 -2.30
CA HIS A 162 -18.94 1.24 -2.36
C HIS A 162 -18.51 0.80 -0.95
N ARG A 163 -18.59 1.69 0.05
CA ARG A 163 -18.28 1.37 1.46
C ARG A 163 -19.19 0.26 1.99
N ASP A 164 -20.49 0.41 1.79
CA ASP A 164 -21.48 -0.52 2.35
C ASP A 164 -21.48 -1.86 1.60
N GLN A 165 -21.19 -1.86 0.29
CA GLN A 165 -20.91 -3.08 -0.48
C GLN A 165 -19.65 -3.79 0.03
N PHE A 166 -18.55 -3.09 0.29
CA PHE A 166 -17.32 -3.69 0.84
C PHE A 166 -17.60 -4.37 2.18
N ARG A 167 -18.19 -3.63 3.15
CA ARG A 167 -18.55 -4.15 4.47
C ARG A 167 -19.47 -5.37 4.39
N LYS A 168 -20.49 -5.31 3.53
CA LYS A 168 -21.40 -6.42 3.26
C LYS A 168 -20.66 -7.64 2.70
N LEU A 169 -19.81 -7.47 1.68
CA LEU A 169 -19.09 -8.57 1.04
C LEU A 169 -18.07 -9.21 1.99
N CYS A 170 -17.38 -8.44 2.82
CA CYS A 170 -16.52 -8.98 3.88
C CYS A 170 -17.32 -9.88 4.83
N ALA A 171 -18.49 -9.44 5.30
CA ALA A 171 -19.36 -10.26 6.15
C ALA A 171 -19.90 -11.52 5.42
N GLU A 172 -20.41 -11.39 4.19
CA GLU A 172 -20.95 -12.51 3.39
C GLU A 172 -19.88 -13.55 3.00
N LYS A 173 -18.60 -13.16 2.93
CA LYS A 173 -17.47 -14.05 2.64
C LYS A 173 -16.67 -14.48 3.88
N GLY A 174 -17.01 -13.98 5.06
CA GLY A 174 -16.32 -14.30 6.31
C GLY A 174 -14.91 -13.72 6.43
N TYR A 175 -14.61 -12.60 5.77
CA TYR A 175 -13.40 -11.82 6.03
C TYR A 175 -13.62 -10.86 7.20
N ASP A 176 -12.87 -11.06 8.27
CA ASP A 176 -12.70 -10.03 9.31
C ASP A 176 -11.80 -8.93 8.74
N ALA A 177 -12.45 -7.87 8.25
CA ALA A 177 -11.80 -6.73 7.60
C ALA A 177 -10.95 -5.89 8.56
N ALA A 178 -11.18 -5.98 9.87
CA ALA A 178 -10.37 -5.27 10.85
C ALA A 178 -8.95 -5.87 10.91
N LYS A 179 -8.85 -7.20 10.90
CA LYS A 179 -7.59 -7.94 11.11
C LYS A 179 -6.88 -8.37 9.82
N HIS A 180 -7.62 -8.87 8.83
CA HIS A 180 -7.01 -9.59 7.69
C HIS A 180 -7.06 -8.81 6.37
N VAL A 181 -7.39 -7.52 6.42
CA VAL A 181 -7.26 -6.62 5.26
C VAL A 181 -6.21 -5.58 5.57
N LEU A 182 -5.21 -5.50 4.69
CA LEU A 182 -4.02 -4.66 4.85
C LEU A 182 -3.88 -3.75 3.62
N PRO A 183 -4.60 -2.62 3.54
CA PRO A 183 -4.50 -1.74 2.38
C PRO A 183 -3.12 -1.09 2.31
N HIS A 184 -2.59 -0.97 1.10
CA HIS A 184 -1.28 -0.37 0.85
C HIS A 184 -1.43 1.11 0.50
N GLY A 185 -0.55 1.94 1.07
CA GLY A 185 -0.47 3.36 0.79
C GLY A 185 0.17 3.69 -0.56
N SER A 186 -0.05 4.92 -1.02
CA SER A 186 0.58 5.42 -2.25
C SER A 186 2.08 5.62 -2.07
N TYR A 187 2.88 5.08 -2.99
CA TYR A 187 4.33 5.30 -3.07
C TYR A 187 4.74 6.77 -3.28
N LEU A 188 3.79 7.68 -3.51
CA LEU A 188 4.03 9.12 -3.55
C LEU A 188 4.16 9.73 -2.15
N VAL A 189 3.58 9.10 -1.12
CA VAL A 189 3.60 9.59 0.26
C VAL A 189 5.00 9.42 0.85
N ASN A 190 5.57 10.53 1.31
CA ASN A 190 6.71 10.54 2.22
C ASN A 190 6.37 11.47 3.39
N LEU A 191 6.12 10.92 4.57
CA LEU A 191 5.82 11.70 5.78
C LEU A 191 7.06 12.39 6.36
N ALA A 192 8.26 11.95 6.01
CA ALA A 192 9.52 12.58 6.40
C ALA A 192 9.92 13.77 5.51
N GLN A 193 9.05 14.25 4.61
CA GLN A 193 9.30 15.42 3.74
C GLN A 193 9.76 16.66 4.52
N ASP A 194 10.79 17.31 3.99
CA ASP A 194 11.36 18.58 4.47
C ASP A 194 10.64 19.80 3.86
N ASP A 195 10.24 19.70 2.60
CA ASP A 195 9.42 20.71 1.92
C ASP A 195 8.00 20.75 2.52
N LYS A 196 7.63 21.91 3.09
CA LYS A 196 6.34 22.11 3.78
C LYS A 196 5.11 21.91 2.88
N ALA A 197 5.20 22.18 1.57
CA ALA A 197 4.10 21.98 0.64
C ALA A 197 3.93 20.51 0.27
N LYS A 198 5.04 19.81 0.00
CA LYS A 198 5.05 18.35 -0.26
C LYS A 198 4.66 17.55 0.98
N SER A 199 5.15 17.94 2.16
CA SER A 199 4.77 17.37 3.46
C SER A 199 3.26 17.49 3.68
N LYS A 200 2.69 18.69 3.54
CA LYS A 200 1.22 18.89 3.63
C LYS A 200 0.45 18.05 2.61
N GLN A 201 0.94 17.93 1.38
CA GLN A 201 0.31 17.10 0.34
C GLN A 201 0.35 15.60 0.68
N ALA A 202 1.51 15.10 1.13
CA ALA A 202 1.68 13.71 1.58
C ALA A 202 0.80 13.39 2.79
N TYR A 203 0.82 14.23 3.83
CA TYR A 203 -0.01 14.10 5.02
C TYR A 203 -1.51 14.12 4.68
N THR A 204 -1.97 15.06 3.84
CA THR A 204 -3.37 15.12 3.42
C THR A 204 -3.82 13.86 2.68
N SER A 205 -2.96 13.29 1.82
CA SER A 205 -3.26 12.02 1.14
C SER A 205 -3.32 10.85 2.13
N PHE A 206 -2.33 10.75 3.02
CA PHE A 206 -2.22 9.70 4.03
C PHE A 206 -3.41 9.69 4.98
N LEU A 207 -3.81 10.86 5.48
CA LEU A 207 -4.96 11.02 6.37
C LEU A 207 -6.30 10.68 5.70
N ASP A 208 -6.46 10.98 4.40
CA ASP A 208 -7.62 10.51 3.62
C ASP A 208 -7.62 8.99 3.44
N ASP A 209 -6.45 8.33 3.32
CA ASP A 209 -6.36 6.87 3.30
C ASP A 209 -6.71 6.23 4.65
N LEU A 210 -6.20 6.78 5.76
CA LEU A 210 -6.59 6.33 7.10
C LEU A 210 -8.10 6.48 7.34
N ARG A 211 -8.68 7.63 6.98
CA ARG A 211 -10.14 7.86 7.09
C ARG A 211 -10.95 6.92 6.18
N ARG A 212 -10.41 6.50 5.03
CA ARG A 212 -11.00 5.43 4.20
C ARG A 212 -10.94 4.07 4.89
N CYS A 213 -9.86 3.70 5.58
CA CYS A 213 -9.80 2.48 6.38
C CYS A 213 -10.91 2.46 7.44
N GLU A 214 -11.04 3.52 8.25
CA GLU A 214 -12.10 3.60 9.29
C GLU A 214 -13.51 3.52 8.66
N ALA A 215 -13.73 4.24 7.57
CA ALA A 215 -14.98 4.18 6.82
C ALA A 215 -15.27 2.77 6.28
N LEU A 216 -14.27 2.01 5.86
CA LEU A 216 -14.43 0.62 5.41
C LEU A 216 -14.56 -0.38 6.57
N GLY A 217 -14.12 -0.02 7.78
CA GLY A 217 -14.05 -0.93 8.94
C GLY A 217 -12.75 -1.74 8.99
N ILE A 218 -11.68 -1.22 8.38
CA ILE A 218 -10.35 -1.79 8.33
C ILE A 218 -9.49 -1.13 9.42
N THR A 219 -8.73 -1.90 10.20
CA THR A 219 -7.94 -1.35 11.33
C THR A 219 -6.43 -1.36 11.11
N LEU A 220 -5.94 -1.85 9.98
CA LEU A 220 -4.52 -1.79 9.58
C LEU A 220 -4.37 -0.96 8.29
N TYR A 221 -3.23 -0.30 8.11
CA TYR A 221 -2.90 0.42 6.87
C TYR A 221 -1.39 0.42 6.65
N ASN A 222 -0.91 -0.31 5.63
CA ASN A 222 0.52 -0.47 5.36
C ASN A 222 1.06 0.69 4.51
N PHE A 223 2.25 1.18 4.86
CA PHE A 223 2.97 2.16 4.05
C PHE A 223 4.48 2.11 4.29
N HIS A 224 5.25 2.49 3.26
CA HIS A 224 6.69 2.69 3.40
C HIS A 224 6.96 3.92 4.31
N PRO A 225 7.88 3.86 5.30
CA PRO A 225 8.19 4.98 6.20
C PRO A 225 8.56 6.28 5.47
N GLY A 226 9.18 6.16 4.29
CA GLY A 226 9.47 7.27 3.39
C GLY A 226 10.97 7.43 3.13
N SER A 227 11.44 8.68 3.10
CA SER A 227 12.84 8.99 2.79
C SER A 227 13.31 10.27 3.48
N THR A 228 14.60 10.32 3.86
CA THR A 228 15.21 11.51 4.47
C THR A 228 15.40 12.69 3.51
N ASN A 229 15.06 12.53 2.22
CA ASN A 229 15.30 13.50 1.16
C ASN A 229 16.77 13.94 1.06
N GLN A 230 17.15 15.09 1.64
CA GLN A 230 18.54 15.55 1.76
C GLN A 230 18.92 15.92 3.21
N THR A 231 18.07 15.61 4.20
CA THR A 231 18.29 15.92 5.62
C THR A 231 18.96 14.75 6.36
N PRO A 232 19.60 15.01 7.52
CA PRO A 232 20.00 13.98 8.46
C PRO A 232 18.84 13.05 8.87
N LEU A 233 19.16 11.77 9.11
CA LEU A 233 18.18 10.75 9.52
C LEU A 233 17.40 11.12 10.80
N PRO A 234 18.01 11.63 11.89
CA PRO A 234 17.25 11.98 13.10
C PRO A 234 16.18 13.06 12.87
N GLU A 235 16.46 14.06 12.02
CA GLU A 235 15.48 15.09 11.65
C GLU A 235 14.32 14.52 10.81
N ALA A 236 14.63 13.56 9.94
CA ALA A 236 13.64 12.87 9.11
C ALA A 236 12.73 11.95 9.94
N LEU A 237 13.30 11.24 10.92
CA LEU A 237 12.55 10.44 11.90
C LEU A 237 11.68 11.33 12.80
N ALA A 238 12.16 12.51 13.22
CA ALA A 238 11.36 13.46 13.99
C ALA A 238 10.12 13.95 13.22
N ARG A 239 10.26 14.30 11.93
CA ARG A 239 9.12 14.67 11.07
C ARG A 239 8.15 13.51 10.84
N LEU A 240 8.67 12.29 10.65
CA LEU A 240 7.85 11.08 10.54
C LEU A 240 7.05 10.81 11.83
N ALA A 241 7.67 10.96 13.01
CA ALA A 241 7.02 10.83 14.30
C ALA A 241 5.92 11.88 14.51
N GLU A 242 6.20 13.15 14.22
CA GLU A 242 5.23 14.25 14.30
C GLU A 242 3.98 13.97 13.43
N MET A 243 4.17 13.61 12.17
CA MET A 243 3.08 13.27 11.25
C MET A 243 2.30 12.01 11.68
N LEU A 244 2.96 11.01 12.27
CA LEU A 244 2.29 9.83 12.81
C LEU A 244 1.44 10.14 14.05
N VAL A 245 1.97 10.92 15.00
CA VAL A 245 1.24 11.36 16.20
C VAL A 245 0.04 12.22 15.80
N GLN A 246 0.19 13.14 14.84
CA GLN A 246 -0.93 13.93 14.34
C GLN A 246 -2.00 13.03 13.68
N ALA A 247 -1.59 12.10 12.81
CA ALA A 247 -2.52 11.20 12.12
C ALA A 247 -3.27 10.25 13.07
N ILE A 248 -2.59 9.74 14.10
CA ILE A 248 -3.20 8.91 15.16
C ILE A 248 -4.16 9.73 16.03
N THR A 249 -3.88 11.01 16.26
CA THR A 249 -4.77 11.93 16.99
C THR A 249 -6.00 12.32 16.15
N GLU A 250 -5.86 12.39 14.82
CA GLU A 250 -6.95 12.70 13.88
C GLU A 250 -7.82 11.50 13.44
N THR A 251 -7.59 10.30 14.01
CA THR A 251 -8.27 9.03 13.64
C THR A 251 -8.49 8.11 14.86
N THR A 252 -9.53 7.26 14.84
CA THR A 252 -10.00 6.57 16.07
C THR A 252 -9.46 5.14 16.24
N THR A 253 -9.34 4.39 15.15
CA THR A 253 -9.22 2.92 15.15
C THR A 253 -8.10 2.36 14.28
N VAL A 254 -7.77 3.01 13.17
CA VAL A 254 -6.77 2.51 12.22
C VAL A 254 -5.34 2.66 12.73
N VAL A 255 -4.54 1.61 12.56
CA VAL A 255 -3.12 1.51 12.90
C VAL A 255 -2.29 1.75 11.63
N PRO A 256 -1.52 2.85 11.54
CA PRO A 256 -0.42 2.95 10.59
C PRO A 256 0.59 1.81 10.81
N VAL A 257 0.78 0.99 9.79
CA VAL A 257 1.73 -0.12 9.76
C VAL A 257 2.91 0.31 8.88
N LEU A 258 4.08 0.48 9.49
CA LEU A 258 5.31 0.87 8.79
C LEU A 258 6.03 -0.36 8.23
N GLU A 259 6.37 -0.37 6.95
CA GLU A 259 7.04 -1.51 6.33
C GLU A 259 8.58 -1.45 6.44
N THR A 260 9.23 -2.61 6.62
CA THR A 260 10.68 -2.76 6.41
C THR A 260 11.04 -2.53 4.96
N MET A 261 12.07 -1.73 4.68
CA MET A 261 12.49 -1.32 3.34
C MET A 261 13.84 -1.92 2.95
N CYS A 262 14.11 -2.05 1.65
CA CYS A 262 15.39 -2.56 1.14
C CYS A 262 16.63 -1.68 1.40
N GLY A 263 16.51 -0.58 2.17
CA GLY A 263 17.63 0.31 2.52
C GLY A 263 18.30 0.97 1.31
N HIS A 264 17.52 1.31 0.27
CA HIS A 264 18.01 1.89 -0.97
C HIS A 264 18.15 3.42 -0.90
N GLY A 265 19.38 3.91 -1.13
CA GLY A 265 19.67 5.34 -1.14
C GLY A 265 19.34 5.99 0.20
N ASN A 266 18.31 6.83 0.21
CA ASN A 266 17.87 7.60 1.38
C ASN A 266 16.52 7.11 1.94
N SER A 267 16.11 5.86 1.68
CA SER A 267 14.89 5.25 2.23
C SER A 267 14.99 5.06 3.75
N ILE A 268 13.92 5.36 4.48
CA ILE A 268 13.78 5.06 5.92
C ILE A 268 13.12 3.68 6.08
N GLY A 269 13.51 2.94 7.11
CA GLY A 269 13.06 1.57 7.40
C GLY A 269 14.07 0.51 6.95
N GLY A 270 15.32 0.88 6.67
CA GLY A 270 16.35 -0.03 6.15
C GLY A 270 16.97 -0.93 7.20
N ALA A 271 17.36 -0.36 8.35
CA ALA A 271 17.82 -1.10 9.52
C ALA A 271 16.74 -1.10 10.62
N LEU A 272 16.63 -2.19 11.38
CA LEU A 272 15.66 -2.31 12.48
C LEU A 272 15.85 -1.23 13.57
N SER A 273 17.08 -0.72 13.73
CA SER A 273 17.39 0.42 14.61
C SER A 273 16.67 1.72 14.21
N GLU A 274 16.30 1.91 12.95
CA GLU A 274 15.56 3.11 12.50
C GLU A 274 14.12 3.10 13.06
N PHE A 275 13.52 1.92 13.25
CA PHE A 275 12.22 1.77 13.88
C PHE A 275 12.30 1.95 15.40
N ARG A 276 13.36 1.46 16.05
CA ARG A 276 13.66 1.77 17.47
C ARG A 276 13.72 3.28 17.69
N ASP A 277 14.50 3.97 16.87
CA ASP A 277 14.74 5.40 17.00
C ASP A 277 13.48 6.22 16.66
N LEU A 278 12.63 5.74 15.73
CA LEU A 278 11.31 6.29 15.49
C LEU A 278 10.36 6.10 16.69
N LEU A 279 10.27 4.89 17.24
CA LEU A 279 9.40 4.56 18.38
C LEU A 279 9.81 5.33 19.65
N ALA A 280 11.10 5.62 19.83
CA ALA A 280 11.60 6.47 20.91
C ALA A 280 11.17 7.95 20.79
N LEU A 281 10.79 8.41 19.59
CA LEU A 281 10.27 9.77 19.33
C LEU A 281 8.73 9.85 19.42
N ILE A 282 8.03 8.72 19.46
CA ILE A 282 6.57 8.65 19.56
C ILE A 282 6.16 8.43 21.03
N PRO A 283 5.23 9.22 21.60
CA PRO A 283 4.72 9.01 22.96
C PRO A 283 4.12 7.62 23.17
N LYS A 284 4.36 7.01 24.34
CA LYS A 284 4.05 5.60 24.63
C LYS A 284 2.56 5.28 24.57
N GLU A 285 1.70 6.23 24.88
CA GLU A 285 0.24 6.16 24.73
C GLU A 285 -0.19 5.86 23.29
N HIS A 286 0.57 6.33 22.29
CA HIS A 286 0.31 6.09 20.86
C HIS A 286 0.92 4.79 20.34
N HIS A 287 1.82 4.12 21.08
CA HIS A 287 2.48 2.87 20.64
C HIS A 287 1.47 1.76 20.31
N SER A 288 0.35 1.70 21.02
CA SER A 288 -0.76 0.77 20.74
C SER A 288 -1.41 0.95 19.35
N ARG A 289 -1.31 2.17 18.78
CA ARG A 289 -1.81 2.58 17.47
C ARG A 289 -0.72 2.60 16.39
N ILE A 290 0.49 2.13 16.67
CA ILE A 290 1.56 1.90 15.69
C ILE A 290 1.70 0.39 15.41
N GLY A 291 2.04 0.06 14.18
CA GLY A 291 2.41 -1.29 13.76
C GLY A 291 3.60 -1.30 12.81
N ILE A 292 4.17 -2.47 12.60
CA ILE A 292 5.23 -2.73 11.61
C ILE A 292 4.85 -3.95 10.75
N CYS A 293 5.14 -3.86 9.46
CA CYS A 293 5.08 -4.97 8.50
C CYS A 293 6.51 -5.41 8.18
N VAL A 294 6.77 -6.72 8.22
CA VAL A 294 8.03 -7.28 7.71
C VAL A 294 7.80 -7.78 6.29
N ASP A 295 8.38 -7.08 5.32
CA ASP A 295 8.58 -7.63 3.98
C ASP A 295 9.88 -8.46 3.94
N THR A 296 9.76 -9.70 3.47
CA THR A 296 10.88 -10.65 3.43
C THR A 296 11.93 -10.27 2.38
N CYS A 297 11.53 -9.77 1.21
CA CYS A 297 12.44 -9.34 0.15
C CYS A 297 13.21 -8.08 0.56
N HIS A 298 12.54 -7.09 1.15
CA HIS A 298 13.11 -5.85 1.65
C HIS A 298 14.11 -6.10 2.79
N SER A 299 13.74 -6.88 3.81
CA SER A 299 14.65 -7.19 4.92
C SER A 299 15.90 -7.94 4.42
N PHE A 300 15.74 -8.88 3.49
CA PHE A 300 16.84 -9.58 2.84
C PHE A 300 17.71 -8.67 1.96
N ALA A 301 17.10 -7.78 1.17
CA ALA A 301 17.80 -6.81 0.33
C ALA A 301 18.52 -5.73 1.15
N ALA A 302 18.06 -5.44 2.37
CA ALA A 302 18.75 -4.57 3.32
C ALA A 302 20.00 -5.24 3.94
N GLY A 303 19.94 -6.56 4.20
CA GLY A 303 21.10 -7.37 4.60
C GLY A 303 20.78 -8.56 5.52
N TYR A 304 19.58 -8.64 6.07
CA TYR A 304 19.19 -9.66 7.04
C TYR A 304 19.15 -11.06 6.40
N ASP A 305 19.59 -12.09 7.14
CA ASP A 305 19.42 -13.48 6.70
C ASP A 305 18.08 -14.02 7.20
N LEU A 306 17.19 -14.37 6.26
CA LEU A 306 15.95 -15.09 6.54
C LEU A 306 15.98 -16.53 5.97
N THR A 307 17.05 -16.89 5.26
CA THR A 307 17.18 -18.15 4.50
C THR A 307 17.43 -19.33 5.43
N SER A 308 18.39 -19.19 6.34
CA SER A 308 18.71 -20.22 7.32
C SER A 308 17.82 -20.10 8.55
N PRO A 309 17.42 -21.22 9.20
CA PRO A 309 16.68 -21.18 10.46
C PRO A 309 17.42 -20.41 11.57
N ALA A 310 18.75 -20.43 11.54
CA ALA A 310 19.60 -19.69 12.48
C ALA A 310 19.56 -18.17 12.22
N GLY A 311 19.68 -17.75 10.96
CA GLY A 311 19.58 -16.36 10.55
C GLY A 311 18.19 -15.78 10.81
N PHE A 312 17.14 -16.51 10.43
CA PHE A 312 15.75 -16.13 10.69
C PHE A 312 15.49 -15.96 12.19
N LYS A 313 15.98 -16.88 13.03
CA LYS A 313 15.89 -16.76 14.49
C LYS A 313 16.67 -15.54 15.02
N ALA A 314 17.83 -15.23 14.46
CA ALA A 314 18.62 -14.05 14.83
C ALA A 314 17.91 -12.75 14.44
N PHE A 315 17.33 -12.67 13.23
CA PHE A 315 16.52 -11.54 12.78
C PHE A 315 15.31 -11.30 13.70
N LEU A 316 14.59 -12.36 14.09
CA LEU A 316 13.46 -12.21 15.02
C LEU A 316 13.88 -11.94 16.47
N ALA A 317 15.13 -12.20 16.86
CA ALA A 317 15.67 -11.76 18.13
C ALA A 317 16.05 -10.26 18.07
N GLU A 318 16.71 -9.81 17.00
CA GLU A 318 17.02 -8.38 16.78
C GLU A 318 15.75 -7.53 16.67
N PHE A 319 14.70 -8.03 16.01
CA PHE A 319 13.40 -7.38 15.96
C PHE A 319 12.78 -7.26 17.36
N ASP A 320 12.78 -8.33 18.16
CA ASP A 320 12.18 -8.31 19.51
C ASP A 320 12.99 -7.44 20.49
N GLU A 321 14.32 -7.35 20.32
CA GLU A 321 15.21 -6.51 21.12
C GLU A 321 15.07 -5.00 20.78
N LEU A 322 15.09 -4.65 19.49
CA LEU A 322 15.10 -3.25 19.06
C LEU A 322 13.71 -2.62 18.99
N ILE A 323 12.68 -3.42 18.74
CA ILE A 323 11.30 -2.97 18.48
C ILE A 323 10.34 -3.63 19.47
N GLY A 324 10.42 -4.95 19.60
CA GLY A 324 9.47 -5.79 20.34
C GLY A 324 8.37 -6.35 19.44
N ILE A 325 8.14 -7.65 19.54
CA ILE A 325 7.20 -8.41 18.70
C ILE A 325 5.77 -7.87 18.79
N GLN A 326 5.41 -7.19 19.88
CA GLN A 326 4.09 -6.55 20.06
C GLN A 326 3.80 -5.41 19.07
N PHE A 327 4.77 -4.94 18.27
CA PHE A 327 4.52 -4.02 17.15
C PHE A 327 4.29 -4.71 15.80
N LEU A 328 4.60 -6.00 15.65
CA LEU A 328 4.35 -6.70 14.40
C LEU A 328 2.84 -6.77 14.12
N ARG A 329 2.41 -6.37 12.92
CA ARG A 329 0.99 -6.38 12.50
C ARG A 329 0.74 -7.10 11.20
N ALA A 330 1.76 -7.33 10.39
CA ALA A 330 1.64 -7.91 9.06
C ALA A 330 2.97 -8.49 8.59
N LEU A 331 2.91 -9.31 7.54
CA LEU A 331 4.07 -9.66 6.73
C LEU A 331 3.73 -9.50 5.24
N HIS A 332 4.70 -9.07 4.45
CA HIS A 332 4.69 -9.24 3.00
C HIS A 332 5.62 -10.40 2.64
N LEU A 333 5.10 -11.37 1.89
CA LEU A 333 5.77 -12.63 1.57
C LEU A 333 6.26 -12.57 0.13
N ASN A 334 7.45 -12.01 -0.04
CA ASN A 334 8.08 -11.79 -1.33
C ASN A 334 9.46 -12.43 -1.35
N ASP A 335 9.73 -13.29 -2.35
CA ASP A 335 11.08 -13.78 -2.62
C ASP A 335 11.87 -12.66 -3.33
N SER A 336 13.20 -12.71 -3.38
CA SER A 336 14.02 -11.65 -3.99
C SER A 336 14.71 -12.12 -5.26
N LYS A 337 14.57 -11.36 -6.35
CA LYS A 337 15.37 -11.56 -7.57
C LYS A 337 16.84 -11.15 -7.39
N ALA A 338 17.19 -10.47 -6.30
CA ALA A 338 18.53 -9.95 -6.07
C ALA A 338 19.19 -10.57 -4.82
N PRO A 339 20.53 -10.65 -4.75
CA PRO A 339 21.21 -11.24 -3.60
C PRO A 339 21.06 -10.40 -2.32
N ARG A 340 21.33 -11.03 -1.17
CA ARG A 340 21.26 -10.43 0.17
C ARG A 340 22.09 -9.13 0.26
N GLY A 341 21.55 -8.10 0.89
CA GLY A 341 22.23 -6.81 1.06
C GLY A 341 22.40 -5.98 -0.22
N SER A 342 21.82 -6.39 -1.35
CA SER A 342 21.98 -5.71 -2.64
C SER A 342 21.32 -4.32 -2.74
N LYS A 343 20.45 -3.98 -1.78
CA LYS A 343 19.65 -2.74 -1.74
C LYS A 343 18.82 -2.56 -3.02
N ARG A 344 18.13 -3.62 -3.41
CA ARG A 344 17.22 -3.70 -4.56
C ARG A 344 15.90 -4.34 -4.12
N ASP A 345 14.85 -3.54 -4.04
CA ASP A 345 13.47 -4.02 -4.20
C ASP A 345 13.34 -4.60 -5.62
N LEU A 346 13.17 -5.93 -5.70
CA LEU A 346 12.87 -6.69 -6.91
C LEU A 346 12.24 -8.04 -6.55
N HIS A 347 10.91 -8.11 -6.43
CA HIS A 347 10.21 -9.33 -6.02
C HIS A 347 10.37 -10.50 -7.03
N ALA A 348 10.56 -11.71 -6.52
CA ALA A 348 10.52 -12.99 -7.20
C ALA A 348 9.33 -13.83 -6.71
N ASN A 349 9.06 -14.96 -7.37
CA ASN A 349 8.04 -15.90 -6.94
C ASN A 349 8.58 -16.85 -5.85
N ILE A 350 7.68 -17.35 -4.99
CA ILE A 350 8.01 -18.10 -3.78
C ILE A 350 8.92 -19.31 -4.08
N GLY A 351 10.13 -19.31 -3.53
CA GLY A 351 11.13 -20.37 -3.68
C GLY A 351 12.01 -20.27 -4.94
N THR A 352 11.75 -19.30 -5.83
CA THR A 352 12.51 -19.12 -7.09
C THR A 352 13.65 -18.11 -6.96
N GLY A 353 13.61 -17.22 -5.96
CA GLY A 353 14.59 -16.16 -5.77
C GLY A 353 15.71 -16.56 -4.82
N PHE A 354 16.44 -15.56 -4.35
CA PHE A 354 17.59 -15.72 -3.45
C PHE A 354 17.20 -15.98 -1.99
N LEU A 355 15.91 -15.88 -1.61
CA LEU A 355 15.46 -16.33 -0.29
C LEU A 355 15.26 -17.85 -0.25
N GLY A 356 14.80 -18.45 -1.35
CA GLY A 356 14.56 -19.89 -1.46
C GLY A 356 13.36 -20.37 -0.62
N LEU A 357 13.03 -21.65 -0.72
CA LEU A 357 11.83 -22.18 -0.09
C LEU A 357 11.96 -22.24 1.44
N ARG A 358 13.17 -22.52 1.96
CA ARG A 358 13.47 -22.59 3.39
C ARG A 358 13.10 -21.31 4.15
N ALA A 359 13.26 -20.13 3.56
CA ALA A 359 12.85 -18.87 4.17
C ALA A 359 11.34 -18.83 4.46
N PHE A 360 10.52 -19.26 3.50
CA PHE A 360 9.07 -19.31 3.65
C PHE A 360 8.62 -20.46 4.56
N HIS A 361 9.36 -21.57 4.60
CA HIS A 361 9.13 -22.61 5.61
C HIS A 361 9.33 -22.08 7.03
N ASN A 362 10.39 -21.31 7.28
CA ASN A 362 10.66 -20.67 8.57
C ASN A 362 9.49 -19.74 8.97
N VAL A 363 8.99 -18.91 8.05
CA VAL A 363 7.87 -17.98 8.28
C VAL A 363 6.54 -18.72 8.52
N MET A 364 6.20 -19.71 7.68
CA MET A 364 4.93 -20.44 7.75
C MET A 364 4.82 -21.39 8.96
N ASN A 365 5.90 -21.54 9.74
CA ASN A 365 5.93 -22.36 10.95
C ASN A 365 6.28 -21.57 12.23
N GLU A 366 6.35 -20.23 12.18
CA GLU A 366 6.60 -19.37 13.35
C GLU A 366 5.28 -19.06 14.10
N PRO A 367 5.06 -19.57 15.33
CA PRO A 367 3.80 -19.39 16.06
C PRO A 367 3.48 -17.93 16.40
N ARG A 368 4.48 -17.05 16.49
CA ARG A 368 4.27 -15.62 16.78
C ARG A 368 3.59 -14.86 15.64
N PHE A 369 3.43 -15.46 14.45
CA PHE A 369 2.76 -14.85 13.31
C PHE A 369 1.32 -15.33 13.09
N GLU A 370 0.81 -16.25 13.93
CA GLU A 370 -0.57 -16.74 13.81
C GLU A 370 -1.59 -15.61 13.93
N GLY A 371 -2.61 -15.61 13.06
CA GLY A 371 -3.61 -14.55 12.99
C GLY A 371 -3.17 -13.24 12.31
N LEU A 372 -1.89 -13.07 11.96
CA LEU A 372 -1.43 -11.89 11.22
C LEU A 372 -1.74 -12.02 9.71
N PRO A 373 -2.15 -10.92 9.03
CA PRO A 373 -2.24 -10.88 7.57
C PRO A 373 -0.86 -11.05 6.94
N MET A 374 -0.78 -11.97 5.99
CA MET A 374 0.40 -12.27 5.17
C MET A 374 0.04 -12.03 3.70
N VAL A 375 0.78 -11.18 3.00
CA VAL A 375 0.40 -10.70 1.65
C VAL A 375 1.49 -11.02 0.63
N LEU A 376 1.13 -11.72 -0.44
CA LEU A 376 1.94 -11.82 -1.65
C LEU A 376 1.86 -10.53 -2.47
N GLU A 377 3.02 -10.00 -2.86
CA GLU A 377 3.17 -8.96 -3.89
C GLU A 377 4.16 -9.42 -4.99
N THR A 378 4.21 -10.74 -5.18
CA THR A 378 5.07 -11.44 -6.14
C THR A 378 4.64 -11.15 -7.60
N PRO A 379 5.53 -11.31 -8.59
CA PRO A 379 5.20 -11.06 -9.99
C PRO A 379 4.16 -12.04 -10.54
N ILE A 380 3.18 -11.54 -11.30
CA ILE A 380 2.14 -12.36 -11.95
C ILE A 380 2.26 -12.45 -13.49
N ASP A 381 3.25 -11.77 -14.08
CA ASP A 381 3.43 -11.71 -15.54
C ASP A 381 4.05 -13.00 -16.11
N ARG A 382 3.29 -13.76 -16.91
CA ARG A 382 3.77 -15.01 -17.55
C ARG A 382 3.96 -14.89 -19.06
N VAL A 383 4.93 -15.62 -19.60
CA VAL A 383 5.07 -15.81 -21.04
C VAL A 383 4.02 -16.81 -21.54
N PRO A 384 3.18 -16.47 -22.55
CA PRO A 384 2.17 -17.39 -23.06
C PRO A 384 2.78 -18.70 -23.59
N GLY A 385 2.35 -19.82 -23.02
CA GLY A 385 2.81 -21.17 -23.39
C GLY A 385 3.53 -21.93 -22.26
N GLN A 386 3.90 -21.28 -21.16
CA GLN A 386 4.34 -21.96 -19.94
C GLN A 386 3.15 -22.30 -19.05
N SER A 387 2.81 -23.59 -18.95
CA SER A 387 1.92 -24.13 -17.93
C SER A 387 2.65 -24.20 -16.59
N VAL A 388 2.03 -23.71 -15.50
CA VAL A 388 2.40 -24.21 -14.18
C VAL A 388 1.92 -25.64 -14.04
N ALA A 389 2.72 -26.50 -13.42
CA ALA A 389 2.24 -27.78 -12.94
C ALA A 389 1.36 -27.54 -11.70
N THR A 390 0.06 -27.37 -11.91
CA THR A 390 -0.92 -27.63 -10.84
C THR A 390 -0.83 -29.11 -10.48
N GLY A 391 -0.47 -29.41 -9.23
CA GLY A 391 -0.20 -30.79 -8.75
C GLY A 391 -1.42 -31.71 -8.66
N ASP A 392 -2.45 -31.45 -9.47
CA ASP A 392 -3.72 -32.16 -9.51
C ASP A 392 -3.86 -33.03 -10.81
N ASP A 393 -3.04 -32.76 -11.85
CA ASP A 393 -3.09 -33.45 -13.16
C ASP A 393 -2.28 -34.78 -13.19
N ALA A 394 -2.63 -35.72 -12.31
CA ALA A 394 -1.91 -36.99 -12.14
C ALA A 394 -2.74 -38.28 -12.37
N ALA A 395 -3.89 -38.20 -13.05
CA ALA A 395 -4.60 -39.37 -13.59
C ALA A 395 -5.61 -39.00 -14.69
N GLU A 396 -5.33 -39.39 -15.94
CA GLU A 396 -6.20 -40.25 -16.76
C GLU A 396 -5.55 -40.51 -18.13
N GLY A 397 -5.34 -41.78 -18.47
CA GLY A 397 -4.88 -42.19 -19.79
C GLY A 397 -6.07 -42.44 -20.72
N SER A 398 -6.07 -41.82 -21.90
CA SER A 398 -6.94 -42.23 -23.01
C SER A 398 -6.13 -42.33 -24.30
N ASP A 399 -6.21 -43.51 -24.92
CA ASP A 399 -5.59 -43.83 -26.21
C ASP A 399 -6.55 -43.47 -27.35
N SER A 400 -6.08 -42.75 -28.38
CA SER A 400 -6.77 -42.70 -29.70
C SER A 400 -5.96 -42.04 -30.82
N ASP A 401 -5.36 -42.91 -31.64
CA ASP A 401 -5.39 -42.87 -33.13
C ASP A 401 -4.61 -41.75 -33.91
N SER A 402 -4.48 -42.00 -35.22
CA SER A 402 -3.37 -41.61 -36.08
C SER A 402 -3.80 -40.68 -37.23
N GLY A 403 -3.95 -39.38 -36.92
CA GLY A 403 -4.42 -38.36 -37.86
C GLY A 403 -3.34 -37.70 -38.74
N LYS A 404 -3.33 -38.00 -40.05
CA LYS A 404 -2.44 -37.45 -41.10
C LYS A 404 -2.03 -35.96 -40.94
N LYS A 405 -0.71 -35.70 -40.91
CA LYS A 405 -0.10 -34.36 -41.01
C LYS A 405 -0.61 -33.58 -42.25
N LYS A 406 -1.07 -32.34 -42.06
CA LYS A 406 -1.12 -31.29 -43.10
C LYS A 406 -0.16 -30.17 -42.73
N GLN A 407 0.61 -29.67 -43.70
CA GLN A 407 1.54 -28.55 -43.48
C GLN A 407 0.77 -27.22 -43.30
N PRO A 408 1.16 -26.36 -42.34
CA PRO A 408 0.66 -24.98 -42.28
C PRO A 408 1.31 -24.13 -43.39
N LYS A 409 0.50 -23.29 -44.06
CA LYS A 409 1.03 -22.30 -45.02
C LYS A 409 1.84 -21.24 -44.28
N LYS A 410 3.00 -20.85 -44.83
CA LYS A 410 3.87 -19.81 -44.26
C LYS A 410 3.17 -18.44 -44.33
N GLY A 411 2.79 -17.90 -43.17
CA GLY A 411 2.54 -16.47 -43.02
C GLY A 411 3.84 -15.64 -43.05
N PRO A 412 3.76 -14.31 -43.14
CA PRO A 412 4.95 -13.45 -43.17
C PRO A 412 5.77 -13.57 -41.88
N LYS A 413 7.11 -13.59 -42.00
CA LYS A 413 8.02 -13.62 -40.84
C LYS A 413 7.85 -12.34 -40.01
N ARG A 414 7.52 -12.49 -38.72
CA ARG A 414 7.83 -11.46 -37.70
C ARG A 414 9.36 -11.28 -37.61
N PRO A 415 9.86 -10.07 -37.33
CA PRO A 415 11.27 -9.88 -37.01
C PRO A 415 11.63 -10.62 -35.71
N ALA A 416 12.84 -11.17 -35.67
CA ALA A 416 13.38 -11.76 -34.45
C ALA A 416 13.70 -10.67 -33.41
N GLY A 417 13.43 -10.93 -32.13
CA GLY A 417 13.68 -10.00 -31.02
C GLY A 417 12.41 -9.61 -30.23
N ALA A 418 11.24 -9.61 -30.86
CA ALA A 418 9.98 -9.41 -30.16
C ALA A 418 9.49 -10.73 -29.54
N GLY A 419 9.87 -10.98 -28.28
CA GLY A 419 9.28 -12.04 -27.45
C GLY A 419 7.76 -11.91 -27.34
N ALA A 420 7.08 -12.98 -26.91
CA ALA A 420 5.66 -12.87 -26.59
C ALA A 420 5.49 -11.91 -25.40
N ALA A 421 4.63 -10.90 -25.53
CA ALA A 421 4.34 -9.99 -24.44
C ALA A 421 3.81 -10.80 -23.24
N ALA A 422 4.39 -10.58 -22.07
CA ALA A 422 3.93 -11.25 -20.86
C ALA A 422 2.50 -10.83 -20.56
N VAL A 423 1.71 -11.78 -20.05
CA VAL A 423 0.30 -11.59 -19.71
C VAL A 423 0.16 -11.82 -18.21
N PRO A 424 -0.45 -10.90 -17.45
CA PRO A 424 -0.79 -11.14 -16.06
C PRO A 424 -1.67 -12.37 -15.90
N ASP A 425 -1.21 -13.33 -15.11
CA ASP A 425 -1.98 -14.51 -14.68
C ASP A 425 -2.16 -14.50 -13.16
N PRO A 426 -3.31 -14.04 -12.64
CA PRO A 426 -3.64 -14.08 -11.22
C PRO A 426 -3.69 -15.52 -10.64
N GLY A 427 -3.66 -16.54 -11.50
CA GLY A 427 -3.41 -17.93 -11.13
C GLY A 427 -2.06 -18.17 -10.46
N VAL A 428 -1.09 -17.25 -10.57
CA VAL A 428 0.20 -17.30 -9.87
C VAL A 428 0.00 -17.26 -8.35
N TRP A 429 -0.59 -16.18 -7.80
CA TRP A 429 -0.84 -16.07 -6.36
C TRP A 429 -1.74 -17.18 -5.83
N ALA A 430 -2.70 -17.63 -6.65
CA ALA A 430 -3.55 -18.78 -6.35
C ALA A 430 -2.80 -20.12 -6.22
N GLY A 431 -1.60 -20.25 -6.79
CA GLY A 431 -0.68 -21.37 -6.61
C GLY A 431 0.31 -21.14 -5.47
N GLU A 432 0.85 -19.93 -5.34
CA GLU A 432 1.78 -19.57 -4.25
C GLU A 432 1.12 -19.61 -2.86
N ILE A 433 -0.17 -19.29 -2.75
CA ILE A 433 -0.93 -19.49 -1.50
C ILE A 433 -1.08 -20.98 -1.18
N LYS A 434 -1.42 -21.84 -2.16
CA LYS A 434 -1.42 -23.31 -1.99
C LYS A 434 -0.04 -23.80 -1.52
N LEU A 435 1.04 -23.29 -2.11
CA LEU A 435 2.42 -23.62 -1.77
C LEU A 435 2.74 -23.23 -0.31
N LEU A 436 2.48 -21.98 0.08
CA LEU A 436 2.70 -21.52 1.46
C LEU A 436 1.85 -22.29 2.48
N GLU A 437 0.57 -22.56 2.17
CA GLU A 437 -0.29 -23.42 3.01
C GLU A 437 0.28 -24.84 3.17
N SER A 438 0.95 -25.40 2.16
CA SER A 438 1.56 -26.74 2.23
C SER A 438 2.84 -26.81 3.07
N LEU A 439 3.54 -25.69 3.32
CA LEU A 439 4.76 -25.68 4.14
C LEU A 439 4.48 -25.83 5.65
N ILE A 440 3.23 -25.68 6.09
CA ILE A 440 2.83 -25.73 7.51
C ILE A 440 2.93 -27.17 8.01
N GLY A 441 3.91 -27.45 8.88
CA GLY A 441 4.16 -28.79 9.45
C GLY A 441 4.91 -29.77 8.53
N MET A 442 5.29 -29.36 7.31
CA MET A 442 6.14 -30.15 6.41
C MET A 442 7.54 -30.31 7.02
N ASP A 443 8.13 -31.51 6.94
CA ASP A 443 9.52 -31.74 7.35
C ASP A 443 10.48 -31.13 6.31
N PRO A 444 11.27 -30.09 6.66
CA PRO A 444 12.17 -29.45 5.71
C PRO A 444 13.42 -30.28 5.38
N GLU A 445 13.69 -31.35 6.13
CA GLU A 445 14.78 -32.29 5.83
C GLU A 445 14.29 -33.54 5.08
N GLY A 446 12.97 -33.64 4.87
CA GLY A 446 12.32 -34.71 4.12
C GLY A 446 12.51 -34.61 2.60
N GLU A 447 12.27 -35.73 1.92
CA GLU A 447 12.42 -35.84 0.46
C GLU A 447 11.46 -34.91 -0.31
N GLU A 448 10.21 -34.79 0.14
CA GLU A 448 9.20 -33.92 -0.48
C GLU A 448 9.62 -32.46 -0.50
N PHE A 449 10.01 -31.90 0.66
CA PHE A 449 10.48 -30.52 0.75
C PHE A 449 11.71 -30.28 -0.11
N ARG A 450 12.70 -31.19 -0.05
CA ARG A 450 13.96 -31.06 -0.80
C ARG A 450 13.74 -31.16 -2.31
N ALA A 451 12.84 -32.02 -2.78
CA ALA A 451 12.45 -32.09 -4.20
C ALA A 451 11.71 -30.82 -4.65
N LEU A 452 10.83 -30.28 -3.81
CA LEU A 452 10.07 -29.05 -4.06
C LEU A 452 10.99 -27.81 -4.11
N GLU A 453 11.93 -27.69 -3.16
CA GLU A 453 12.94 -26.63 -3.12
C GLU A 453 13.90 -26.72 -4.31
N ALA A 454 14.39 -27.92 -4.65
CA ALA A 454 15.25 -28.13 -5.81
C ALA A 454 14.55 -27.72 -7.12
N ARG A 455 13.28 -28.07 -7.30
CA ARG A 455 12.48 -27.68 -8.48
C ARG A 455 12.31 -26.16 -8.59
N LEU A 456 11.88 -25.49 -7.52
CA LEU A 456 11.66 -24.04 -7.53
C LEU A 456 13.00 -23.27 -7.70
N SER A 457 14.07 -23.79 -7.10
CA SER A 457 15.43 -23.27 -7.26
C SER A 457 15.95 -23.42 -8.70
N GLU A 458 15.65 -24.53 -9.39
CA GLU A 458 15.93 -24.71 -10.83
C GLU A 458 15.13 -23.71 -11.67
N GLU A 459 13.81 -23.63 -11.48
CA GLU A 459 12.90 -22.73 -12.22
C GLU A 459 13.35 -21.25 -12.16
N GLY A 460 13.88 -20.82 -11.02
CA GLY A 460 14.40 -19.46 -10.86
C GLY A 460 15.86 -19.21 -11.28
N ARG A 461 16.66 -20.25 -11.58
CA ARG A 461 18.13 -20.13 -11.71
C ARG A 461 18.55 -19.02 -12.68
N ALA A 462 18.02 -19.04 -13.90
CA ALA A 462 18.43 -18.10 -14.95
C ALA A 462 18.10 -16.62 -14.62
N GLU A 463 17.05 -16.37 -13.83
CA GLU A 463 16.73 -15.01 -13.36
C GLU A 463 17.69 -14.59 -12.24
N ARG A 464 18.03 -15.50 -11.32
CA ARG A 464 19.02 -15.23 -10.26
C ARG A 464 20.41 -14.93 -10.83
N GLU A 465 20.89 -15.75 -11.76
CA GLU A 465 22.17 -15.54 -12.49
C GLU A 465 22.18 -14.16 -13.16
N LYS A 466 21.14 -13.84 -13.95
CA LYS A 466 20.97 -12.54 -14.62
C LYS A 466 21.02 -11.34 -13.66
N HIS A 467 20.51 -11.48 -12.43
CA HIS A 467 20.53 -10.40 -11.43
C HIS A 467 21.80 -10.36 -10.58
N GLN A 468 22.48 -11.50 -10.39
CA GLN A 468 23.83 -11.59 -9.83
C GLN A 468 24.82 -10.83 -10.74
N ASP A 469 24.82 -11.15 -12.04
CA ASP A 469 25.59 -10.46 -13.08
C ASP A 469 25.41 -8.93 -13.03
N GLN A 470 24.17 -8.47 -12.90
CA GLN A 470 23.87 -7.03 -12.79
C GLN A 470 24.39 -6.41 -11.48
N TYR A 471 24.38 -7.19 -10.39
CA TYR A 471 24.82 -6.73 -9.09
C TYR A 471 26.35 -6.62 -9.01
N GLU A 472 27.07 -7.65 -9.48
CA GLU A 472 28.53 -7.67 -9.54
C GLU A 472 29.08 -6.54 -10.45
N ARG A 473 28.51 -6.38 -11.65
CA ARG A 473 28.85 -5.27 -12.55
C ARG A 473 28.57 -3.89 -11.92
N LYS A 474 27.58 -3.77 -11.03
CA LYS A 474 27.32 -2.54 -10.27
C LYS A 474 28.37 -2.33 -9.17
N LEU A 475 28.72 -3.36 -8.41
CA LEU A 475 29.78 -3.30 -7.39
C LEU A 475 31.11 -2.87 -8.02
N GLU A 476 31.54 -3.53 -9.09
CA GLU A 476 32.72 -3.13 -9.87
C GLU A 476 32.66 -1.67 -10.30
N ALA A 477 31.52 -1.21 -10.82
CA ALA A 477 31.36 0.15 -11.29
C ALA A 477 31.44 1.18 -10.15
N ASP A 478 30.92 0.85 -8.96
CA ASP A 478 30.97 1.71 -7.78
C ASP A 478 32.35 1.70 -7.10
N GLU A 479 33.08 0.59 -7.14
CA GLU A 479 34.52 0.54 -6.77
C GLU A 479 35.38 1.36 -7.73
N LYS A 480 35.17 1.20 -9.06
CA LYS A 480 35.85 1.98 -10.10
C LYS A 480 35.53 3.48 -10.01
N LYS A 481 34.37 3.87 -9.45
CA LYS A 481 34.07 5.27 -9.07
C LYS A 481 34.83 5.69 -7.83
N LYS A 482 34.81 4.91 -6.74
CA LYS A 482 35.53 5.20 -5.48
C LYS A 482 37.03 5.43 -5.73
N ALA A 483 37.68 4.52 -6.48
CA ALA A 483 39.10 4.61 -6.84
C ALA A 483 39.44 5.83 -7.72
N LYS A 484 38.50 6.30 -8.55
CA LYS A 484 38.67 7.54 -9.33
C LYS A 484 38.37 8.80 -8.52
N GLY A 485 37.53 8.70 -7.49
CA GLY A 485 37.22 9.79 -6.56
C GLY A 485 38.41 10.14 -5.66
N SER A 486 39.03 9.13 -5.04
CA SER A 486 40.21 9.32 -4.18
C SER A 486 41.43 9.89 -4.91
N GLY A 487 41.56 9.63 -6.22
CA GLY A 487 42.64 10.16 -7.05
C GLY A 487 42.60 11.67 -7.34
N LYS A 488 41.52 12.39 -7.02
CA LYS A 488 41.32 13.79 -7.46
C LYS A 488 41.74 14.87 -6.46
N ALA A 489 42.47 14.51 -5.40
CA ALA A 489 42.96 15.42 -4.36
C ALA A 489 44.29 16.15 -4.69
N LYS A 490 44.61 16.36 -5.97
CA LYS A 490 45.74 17.20 -6.42
C LYS A 490 45.32 18.15 -7.53
N GLY A 491 45.48 19.46 -7.31
CA GLY A 491 45.56 20.43 -8.41
C GLY A 491 44.37 21.36 -8.67
N GLN A 492 43.51 21.67 -7.69
CA GLN A 492 42.80 22.96 -7.74
C GLN A 492 43.70 24.06 -7.19
N LYS A 493 44.24 24.91 -8.07
CA LYS A 493 44.78 26.23 -7.66
C LYS A 493 43.63 27.10 -7.16
N SER A 494 43.90 27.95 -6.17
CA SER A 494 42.90 28.86 -5.64
C SER A 494 42.63 30.02 -6.62
N LEU A 495 41.49 30.69 -6.47
CA LEU A 495 41.18 31.90 -7.26
C LEU A 495 42.22 33.02 -7.03
N MET A 496 42.81 33.08 -5.82
CA MET A 496 43.90 34.02 -5.49
C MET A 496 45.20 33.75 -6.27
N ASP A 497 45.48 32.49 -6.63
CA ASP A 497 46.68 32.15 -7.43
C ASP A 497 46.56 32.65 -8.88
N MET A 498 45.34 32.84 -9.38
CA MET A 498 45.09 33.43 -10.70
C MET A 498 45.15 34.96 -10.68
N MET A 499 44.66 35.61 -9.61
CA MET A 499 44.64 37.08 -9.53
C MET A 499 46.01 37.73 -9.35
N LYS A 500 47.03 37.00 -8.85
CA LYS A 500 48.38 37.56 -8.62
C LYS A 500 49.28 37.65 -9.87
N GLY A 501 48.84 37.15 -11.03
CA GLY A 501 49.63 37.19 -12.27
C GLY A 501 49.58 38.49 -13.07
N GLY A 502 48.82 39.50 -12.61
CA GLY A 502 48.34 40.61 -13.46
C GLY A 502 48.92 42.01 -13.22
N ALA A 503 50.07 42.17 -12.55
CA ALA A 503 50.57 43.51 -12.19
C ALA A 503 52.12 43.64 -12.15
N THR A 504 52.77 43.80 -13.31
CA THR A 504 54.07 44.53 -13.48
C THR A 504 54.52 44.52 -14.95
N LYS A 505 54.15 45.52 -15.76
CA LYS A 505 54.89 45.88 -16.99
C LYS A 505 54.53 47.24 -17.65
N LYS A 506 54.63 48.34 -16.90
CA LYS A 506 55.32 49.57 -17.34
C LYS A 506 55.53 50.49 -16.14
#